data_AF-A0A1F8KJP1-F1
#
_entry.id   AF-A0A1F8KJP1-F1
#
_cell.length_a   1.000
_cell.length_b   1.000
_cell.length_c   1.000
_cell.angle_alpha   90.00
_cell.angle_beta   90.00
_cell.angle_gamma   90.00
#
_symmetry.space_group_name_H-M   'P 1'
#
loop_
_entity.id
_entity.type
_entity.pdbx_description
1 polymer ?
#
loop_
_entity_poly.entity_id
_entity_poly.type
_entity_poly.pdbx_seq_one_letter_code
_entity_poly.pdbx_strand_id
1 'polypeptide(L)'
;MKLVIDISYYNRLSSGQWDLLATVLDGVIIRLSYGLSQDTMAQKHINNAKRVGLPFAGYHWVDPTRDLNSQVGLYKTTVEKYRPASMFNDYEQYWTDWAAYMRQDLATAYASRFSSTQLNSYFTKFHNASKSKLNIPIGSYSADWFIRKYSPALGSWMTKSNYWEARYLRYYNAAWWTAKQKELGKDFDIKKIKEIAKQAQIVNGIGRQFESYIQVKGLSENIGYHLDWNVFTDEGFYQMFGVDPKDEEEPTPVEPDVYVVVSEKVGSQALRLRAQPNTMAAVLAGEVAGTKLKIMEDTQLAKPKIGVIGQWLDVMDPQSQQGFVAAWFVDLVPSEVPQPPPSSPPAELFVAVTPEVGTLGLRLRSQPNTTSATLAGEAVGTKLKVLEPIDKAATKIGIDGQWLNVSDPKGMVGYVAARYVAKVDQPEPVIEPPPEAVSPPGLIEQKYKVVASAIWIRDKPDGNKIGYLWKNEIITVTEIADKWAYFGKGWVPMTYLVPV
;
A
#
# COMPACT_ATOMS: atom_id res chain seq x y z
N MET A 1 5.46 5.22 6.72
CA MET A 1 4.29 4.36 6.38
C MET A 1 4.51 3.82 4.99
N LYS A 2 4.19 2.55 4.78
CA LYS A 2 4.44 1.85 3.52
C LYS A 2 3.13 1.31 2.93
N LEU A 3 2.89 1.56 1.65
CA LEU A 3 1.70 1.15 0.92
C LEU A 3 1.99 -0.14 0.16
N VAL A 4 1.15 -1.14 0.36
CA VAL A 4 1.35 -2.50 -0.17
C VAL A 4 0.03 -3.01 -0.72
N ILE A 5 0.08 -3.89 -1.71
CA ILE A 5 -1.07 -4.72 -2.10
C ILE A 5 -0.82 -6.18 -1.76
N ASP A 6 -1.89 -6.93 -1.57
CA ASP A 6 -1.84 -8.39 -1.60
C ASP A 6 -2.66 -8.97 -2.76
N ILE A 7 -2.11 -10.00 -3.40
CA ILE A 7 -2.64 -10.55 -4.66
C ILE A 7 -2.55 -12.07 -4.71
N SER A 8 -3.37 -12.67 -5.55
CA SER A 8 -3.44 -14.11 -5.81
C SER A 8 -3.83 -14.40 -7.26
N TYR A 9 -4.08 -15.67 -7.63
CA TYR A 9 -4.50 -16.02 -8.99
C TYR A 9 -5.70 -15.22 -9.56
N TYR A 10 -6.52 -14.64 -8.69
CA TYR A 10 -7.65 -13.79 -9.07
C TYR A 10 -7.20 -12.45 -9.69
N ASN A 11 -5.98 -11.97 -9.41
CA ASN A 11 -5.49 -10.66 -9.86
C ASN A 11 -4.65 -10.81 -11.14
N ARG A 12 -5.29 -10.72 -12.30
CA ARG A 12 -4.63 -10.81 -13.62
C ARG A 12 -4.16 -9.44 -14.12
N LEU A 13 -3.13 -8.91 -13.48
CA LEU A 13 -2.53 -7.62 -13.82
C LEU A 13 -1.71 -7.67 -15.12
N SER A 14 -1.87 -6.67 -16.00
CA SER A 14 -1.01 -6.45 -17.17
C SER A 14 0.31 -5.78 -16.79
N SER A 15 1.31 -5.78 -17.68
CA SER A 15 2.59 -5.11 -17.42
C SER A 15 2.42 -3.62 -17.12
N GLY A 16 1.58 -2.91 -17.90
CA GLY A 16 1.30 -1.49 -17.65
C GLY A 16 0.57 -1.24 -16.32
N GLN A 17 -0.22 -2.19 -15.83
CA GLN A 17 -0.83 -2.09 -14.49
C GLN A 17 0.21 -2.28 -13.38
N TRP A 18 1.19 -3.16 -13.56
CA TRP A 18 2.33 -3.27 -12.65
C TRP A 18 3.18 -2.00 -12.66
N ASP A 19 3.41 -1.40 -13.82
CA ASP A 19 4.15 -0.13 -13.94
C ASP A 19 3.41 0.99 -13.21
N LEU A 20 2.08 1.06 -13.37
CA LEU A 20 1.25 2.02 -12.65
C LEU A 20 1.30 1.81 -11.12
N LEU A 21 1.19 0.56 -10.65
CA LEU A 21 1.27 0.22 -9.23
C LEU A 21 2.64 0.58 -8.63
N ALA A 22 3.73 0.34 -9.36
CA ALA A 22 5.09 0.67 -8.92
C ALA A 22 5.31 2.17 -8.68
N THR A 23 4.47 3.05 -9.25
CA THR A 23 4.54 4.50 -8.97
C THR A 23 4.10 4.87 -7.55
N VAL A 24 3.40 3.98 -6.83
CA VAL A 24 2.86 4.26 -5.50
C VAL A 24 3.18 3.23 -4.44
N LEU A 25 3.40 1.97 -4.82
CA LEU A 25 3.61 0.88 -3.88
C LEU A 25 5.05 0.81 -3.40
N ASP A 26 5.21 0.37 -2.16
CA ASP A 26 6.49 0.08 -1.54
C ASP A 26 6.82 -1.43 -1.61
N GLY A 27 5.80 -2.30 -1.74
CA GLY A 27 5.99 -3.75 -1.85
C GLY A 27 4.71 -4.50 -2.22
N VAL A 28 4.80 -5.82 -2.39
CA VAL A 28 3.67 -6.68 -2.75
C VAL A 28 3.67 -8.02 -2.01
N ILE A 29 2.53 -8.40 -1.46
CA ILE A 29 2.33 -9.71 -0.82
C ILE A 29 1.65 -10.64 -1.83
N ILE A 30 2.20 -11.82 -2.04
CA ILE A 30 1.73 -12.73 -3.10
C ILE A 30 1.27 -14.05 -2.48
N ARG A 31 0.08 -14.53 -2.82
CA ARG A 31 -0.32 -15.88 -2.45
C ARG A 31 0.58 -16.88 -3.16
N LEU A 32 1.34 -17.67 -2.40
CA LEU A 32 2.24 -18.66 -2.99
C LEU A 32 1.63 -20.06 -2.98
N SER A 33 0.79 -20.35 -1.99
CA SER A 33 0.06 -21.61 -1.87
C SER A 33 -1.21 -21.47 -1.04
N TYR A 34 -2.09 -22.46 -1.10
CA TYR A 34 -3.32 -22.55 -0.34
C TYR A 34 -3.70 -24.02 -0.16
N GLY A 35 -4.07 -24.43 1.05
CA GLY A 35 -4.37 -25.83 1.33
C GLY A 35 -3.24 -26.76 0.85
N LEU A 36 -3.56 -27.62 -0.11
CA LEU A 36 -2.61 -28.55 -0.74
C LEU A 36 -2.26 -28.17 -2.19
N SER A 37 -2.33 -26.89 -2.56
CA SER A 37 -2.04 -26.40 -3.91
C SER A 37 -1.11 -25.18 -3.92
N GLN A 38 -0.28 -25.05 -4.96
CA GLN A 38 0.45 -23.82 -5.24
C GLN A 38 -0.43 -22.86 -6.04
N ASP A 39 -0.29 -21.56 -5.81
CA ASP A 39 -0.98 -20.58 -6.63
C ASP A 39 -0.36 -20.54 -8.04
N THR A 40 -1.21 -20.65 -9.06
CA THR A 40 -0.77 -20.77 -10.47
C THR A 40 -0.25 -19.47 -11.05
N MET A 41 -0.54 -18.32 -10.43
CA MET A 41 -0.05 -17.00 -10.86
C MET A 41 1.17 -16.53 -10.07
N ALA A 42 1.53 -17.19 -8.98
CA ALA A 42 2.62 -16.78 -8.09
C ALA A 42 3.92 -16.43 -8.85
N GLN A 43 4.39 -17.32 -9.72
CA GLN A 43 5.63 -17.06 -10.48
C GLN A 43 5.53 -15.82 -11.38
N LYS A 44 4.38 -15.61 -12.04
CA LYS A 44 4.16 -14.46 -12.90
C LYS A 44 4.12 -13.16 -12.09
N HIS A 45 3.49 -13.18 -10.92
CA HIS A 45 3.48 -12.02 -10.01
C HIS A 45 4.87 -11.71 -9.47
N ILE A 46 5.63 -12.72 -9.03
CA ILE A 46 7.01 -12.55 -8.56
C ILE A 46 7.88 -11.94 -9.66
N ASN A 47 7.78 -12.44 -10.89
CA ASN A 47 8.56 -11.91 -12.01
C ASN A 47 8.21 -10.45 -12.30
N ASN A 48 6.93 -10.07 -12.22
CA ASN A 48 6.53 -8.69 -12.42
C ASN A 48 6.96 -7.77 -11.26
N ALA A 49 6.82 -8.21 -10.01
CA ALA A 49 7.28 -7.47 -8.84
C ALA A 49 8.78 -7.14 -8.98
N LYS A 50 9.60 -8.15 -9.31
CA LYS A 50 11.04 -7.97 -9.57
C LYS A 50 11.30 -7.01 -10.73
N ARG A 51 10.56 -7.15 -11.84
CA ARG A 51 10.69 -6.28 -13.02
C ARG A 51 10.47 -4.80 -12.68
N VAL A 52 9.53 -4.51 -11.77
CA VAL A 52 9.22 -3.13 -11.36
C VAL A 52 9.92 -2.71 -10.05
N GLY A 53 10.90 -3.48 -9.58
CA GLY A 53 11.69 -3.14 -8.39
C GLY A 53 10.94 -3.24 -7.06
N LEU A 54 9.80 -3.94 -7.00
CA LEU A 54 9.04 -4.11 -5.77
C LEU A 54 9.51 -5.36 -5.00
N PRO A 55 9.89 -5.24 -3.70
CA PRO A 55 10.13 -6.39 -2.86
C PRO A 55 8.82 -7.18 -2.65
N PHE A 56 8.95 -8.49 -2.43
CA PHE A 56 7.79 -9.35 -2.22
C PHE A 56 7.91 -10.24 -0.98
N ALA A 57 6.77 -10.41 -0.32
CA ALA A 57 6.53 -11.40 0.72
C ALA A 57 5.47 -12.39 0.22
N GLY A 58 5.38 -13.56 0.86
CA GLY A 58 4.39 -14.57 0.50
C GLY A 58 3.31 -14.77 1.56
N TYR A 59 2.17 -15.31 1.16
CA TYR A 59 1.20 -15.87 2.10
C TYR A 59 0.69 -17.24 1.67
N HIS A 60 0.24 -18.01 2.67
CA HIS A 60 -0.38 -19.32 2.53
C HIS A 60 -1.75 -19.34 3.18
N TRP A 61 -2.81 -19.63 2.40
CA TRP A 61 -4.16 -19.82 2.94
C TRP A 61 -4.25 -21.17 3.65
N VAL A 62 -4.48 -21.14 4.96
CA VAL A 62 -4.46 -22.34 5.81
C VAL A 62 -5.84 -23.01 5.80
N ASP A 63 -5.91 -24.24 5.33
CA ASP A 63 -7.17 -25.00 5.22
C ASP A 63 -7.32 -26.03 6.35
N PRO A 64 -8.10 -25.77 7.41
CA PRO A 64 -8.27 -26.69 8.54
C PRO A 64 -8.96 -28.03 8.18
N THR A 65 -9.42 -28.21 6.94
CA THR A 65 -9.96 -29.51 6.46
C THR A 65 -8.87 -30.47 5.98
N ARG A 66 -7.62 -30.01 5.84
CA ARG A 66 -6.52 -30.84 5.33
C ARG A 66 -5.63 -31.32 6.46
N ASP A 67 -4.86 -32.37 6.16
CA ASP A 67 -3.79 -32.82 7.05
C ASP A 67 -2.72 -31.73 7.25
N LEU A 68 -2.35 -31.52 8.51
CA LEU A 68 -1.43 -30.47 8.91
C LEU A 68 -0.03 -30.69 8.36
N ASN A 69 0.48 -31.92 8.41
CA ASN A 69 1.84 -32.21 7.95
C ASN A 69 1.95 -32.08 6.43
N SER A 70 0.92 -32.48 5.71
CA SER A 70 0.83 -32.36 4.26
C SER A 70 0.84 -30.88 3.82
N GLN A 71 0.04 -30.02 4.48
CA GLN A 71 0.07 -28.58 4.20
C GLN A 71 1.42 -27.96 4.54
N VAL A 72 2.00 -28.26 5.70
CA VAL A 72 3.32 -27.73 6.08
C VAL A 72 4.42 -28.25 5.14
N GLY A 73 4.29 -29.48 4.64
CA GLY A 73 5.18 -30.04 3.62
C GLY A 73 5.13 -29.24 2.32
N LEU A 74 3.93 -28.97 1.79
CA LEU A 74 3.75 -28.11 0.62
C LEU A 74 4.31 -26.70 0.88
N TYR A 75 4.01 -26.14 2.05
CA TYR A 75 4.46 -24.82 2.45
C TYR A 75 5.99 -24.72 2.38
N LYS A 76 6.70 -25.70 2.94
CA LYS A 76 8.16 -25.79 2.87
C LYS A 76 8.66 -25.80 1.41
N THR A 77 8.11 -26.67 0.56
CA THR A 77 8.53 -26.73 -0.86
C THR A 77 8.22 -25.44 -1.63
N THR A 78 7.16 -24.73 -1.23
CA THR A 78 6.77 -23.43 -1.83
C THR A 78 7.80 -22.35 -1.47
N VAL A 79 8.27 -22.34 -0.22
CA VAL A 79 9.31 -21.40 0.23
C VAL A 79 10.65 -21.70 -0.41
N GLU A 80 11.04 -22.96 -0.52
CA GLU A 80 12.27 -23.37 -1.21
C GLU A 80 12.26 -22.95 -2.69
N LYS A 81 11.10 -23.07 -3.35
CA LYS A 81 10.91 -22.71 -4.76
C LYS A 81 10.99 -21.20 -4.99
N TYR A 82 10.23 -20.42 -4.23
CA TYR A 82 10.02 -19.00 -4.53
C TYR A 82 10.93 -18.05 -3.73
N ARG A 83 11.49 -18.51 -2.61
CA ARG A 83 12.37 -17.73 -1.72
C ARG A 83 11.81 -16.34 -1.36
N PRO A 84 10.58 -16.25 -0.81
CA PRO A 84 10.05 -14.98 -0.34
C PRO A 84 10.81 -14.45 0.87
N ALA A 85 10.77 -13.15 1.11
CA ALA A 85 11.39 -12.53 2.28
C ALA A 85 10.81 -13.05 3.61
N SER A 86 9.50 -13.28 3.64
CA SER A 86 8.76 -13.86 4.75
C SER A 86 7.52 -14.60 4.24
N MET A 87 6.88 -15.35 5.13
CA MET A 87 5.58 -15.96 4.82
C MET A 87 4.53 -15.69 5.90
N PHE A 88 3.31 -15.40 5.47
CA PHE A 88 2.17 -15.14 6.34
C PHE A 88 1.13 -16.25 6.24
N ASN A 89 0.70 -16.73 7.41
CA ASN A 89 -0.34 -17.74 7.51
C ASN A 89 -1.70 -17.05 7.54
N ASP A 90 -2.49 -17.25 6.50
CA ASP A 90 -3.83 -16.68 6.35
C ASP A 90 -4.87 -17.60 7.01
N TYR A 91 -5.48 -17.10 8.08
CA TYR A 91 -6.44 -17.81 8.93
C TYR A 91 -7.85 -17.21 8.81
N GLU A 92 -8.61 -17.64 7.81
CA GLU A 92 -9.96 -17.10 7.58
C GLU A 92 -11.03 -18.14 7.27
N GLN A 93 -10.65 -19.41 7.17
CA GLN A 93 -11.60 -20.49 6.91
C GLN A 93 -12.23 -21.01 8.21
N TYR A 94 -13.56 -20.93 8.28
CA TYR A 94 -14.36 -21.50 9.38
C TYR A 94 -15.34 -22.59 8.93
N TRP A 95 -15.47 -22.84 7.62
CA TRP A 95 -16.37 -23.86 7.06
C TRP A 95 -15.64 -25.16 6.72
N THR A 96 -16.40 -26.24 6.59
CA THR A 96 -15.86 -27.59 6.34
C THR A 96 -16.17 -28.14 4.94
N ASP A 97 -17.22 -27.65 4.27
CA ASP A 97 -17.64 -28.14 2.95
C ASP A 97 -17.17 -27.22 1.82
N TRP A 98 -16.05 -27.59 1.19
CA TRP A 98 -15.52 -26.90 0.02
C TRP A 98 -16.41 -27.03 -1.22
N ALA A 99 -17.09 -28.15 -1.42
CA ALA A 99 -17.89 -28.37 -2.62
C ALA A 99 -19.10 -27.43 -2.63
N ALA A 100 -19.76 -27.27 -1.48
CA ALA A 100 -20.83 -26.29 -1.31
C ALA A 100 -20.31 -24.85 -1.46
N TYR A 101 -19.18 -24.52 -0.83
CA TYR A 101 -18.57 -23.20 -0.92
C TYR A 101 -18.24 -22.81 -2.38
N MET A 102 -17.61 -23.72 -3.13
CA MET A 102 -17.24 -23.48 -4.54
C MET A 102 -18.45 -23.32 -5.46
N ARG A 103 -19.59 -23.97 -5.15
CA ARG A 103 -20.86 -23.77 -5.87
C ARG A 103 -21.64 -22.53 -5.42
N GLN A 104 -21.09 -21.74 -4.50
CA GLN A 104 -21.75 -20.58 -3.88
C GLN A 104 -23.03 -20.94 -3.09
N ASP A 105 -23.19 -22.20 -2.68
CA ASP A 105 -24.25 -22.62 -1.76
C ASP A 105 -23.79 -22.36 -0.32
N LEU A 106 -23.80 -21.09 0.06
CA LEU A 106 -23.29 -20.64 1.36
C LEU A 106 -24.13 -21.15 2.53
N ALA A 107 -25.42 -21.44 2.33
CA ALA A 107 -26.26 -22.03 3.36
C ALA A 107 -25.74 -23.42 3.74
N THR A 108 -25.48 -24.28 2.75
CA THR A 108 -24.92 -25.62 2.99
C THR A 108 -23.47 -25.54 3.46
N ALA A 109 -22.64 -24.72 2.81
CA ALA A 109 -21.22 -24.57 3.19
C ALA A 109 -21.08 -24.17 4.66
N TYR A 110 -21.98 -23.31 5.14
CA TYR A 110 -21.94 -22.78 6.50
C TYR A 110 -22.86 -23.52 7.49
N ALA A 111 -23.53 -24.60 7.07
CA ALA A 111 -24.29 -25.45 7.97
C ALA A 111 -23.38 -26.26 8.90
N SER A 112 -22.19 -26.63 8.42
CA SER A 112 -21.13 -27.28 9.20
C SER A 112 -19.91 -26.36 9.28
N ARG A 113 -19.45 -26.10 10.51
CA ARG A 113 -18.37 -25.16 10.79
C ARG A 113 -17.44 -25.75 11.84
N PHE A 114 -16.18 -25.36 11.78
CA PHE A 114 -15.27 -25.62 12.89
C PHE A 114 -15.68 -24.79 14.11
N SER A 115 -15.61 -25.40 15.29
CA SER A 115 -15.69 -24.66 16.54
C SER A 115 -14.47 -23.76 16.74
N SER A 116 -14.62 -22.72 17.56
CA SER A 116 -13.52 -21.84 17.97
C SER A 116 -12.31 -22.61 18.51
N THR A 117 -12.54 -23.66 19.30
CA THR A 117 -11.48 -24.52 19.85
C THR A 117 -10.75 -25.31 18.76
N GLN A 118 -11.48 -25.86 17.79
CA GLN A 118 -10.88 -26.59 16.66
C GLN A 118 -10.01 -25.66 15.81
N LEU A 119 -10.53 -24.46 15.46
CA LEU A 119 -9.78 -23.46 14.69
C LEU A 119 -8.51 -23.03 15.44
N ASN A 120 -8.63 -22.63 16.70
CA ASN A 120 -7.48 -22.21 17.50
C ASN A 120 -6.44 -23.33 17.62
N SER A 121 -6.87 -24.56 17.88
CA SER A 121 -5.95 -25.71 17.98
C SER A 121 -5.21 -25.96 16.67
N TYR A 122 -5.93 -25.97 15.54
CA TYR A 122 -5.34 -26.24 14.24
C TYR A 122 -4.35 -25.15 13.83
N PHE A 123 -4.77 -23.88 13.88
CA PHE A 123 -3.93 -22.76 13.46
C PHE A 123 -2.72 -22.56 14.37
N THR A 124 -2.84 -22.77 15.69
CA THR A 124 -1.69 -22.73 16.60
C THR A 124 -0.66 -23.81 16.25
N LYS A 125 -1.11 -25.05 16.00
CA LYS A 125 -0.23 -26.15 15.59
C LYS A 125 0.43 -25.85 14.25
N PHE A 126 -0.32 -25.31 13.29
CA PHE A 126 0.19 -24.95 11.97
C PHE A 126 1.23 -23.83 12.07
N HIS A 127 0.97 -22.78 12.87
CA HIS A 127 1.93 -21.69 13.12
C HIS A 127 3.25 -22.23 13.71
N ASN A 128 3.16 -23.04 14.78
CA ASN A 128 4.34 -23.61 15.44
C ASN A 128 5.12 -24.56 14.53
N ALA A 129 4.41 -25.38 13.75
CA ALA A 129 5.03 -26.27 12.76
C ALA A 129 5.72 -25.46 11.66
N SER A 130 5.11 -24.35 11.22
CA SER A 130 5.70 -23.48 10.21
C SER A 130 6.97 -22.81 10.74
N LYS A 131 6.91 -22.21 11.93
CA LYS A 131 8.09 -21.58 12.58
C LYS A 131 9.24 -22.55 12.85
N SER A 132 8.95 -23.80 13.17
CA SER A 132 9.99 -24.79 13.48
C SER A 132 10.60 -25.45 12.23
N LYS A 133 9.85 -25.55 11.13
CA LYS A 133 10.29 -26.26 9.92
C LYS A 133 10.79 -25.35 8.80
N LEU A 134 10.48 -24.05 8.85
CA LEU A 134 10.85 -23.08 7.83
C LEU A 134 11.90 -22.12 8.39
N ASN A 135 12.99 -21.92 7.64
CA ASN A 135 14.08 -21.00 8.00
C ASN A 135 13.87 -19.59 7.41
N ILE A 136 12.67 -19.04 7.60
CA ILE A 136 12.30 -17.68 7.18
C ILE A 136 11.38 -17.06 8.23
N PRO A 137 11.25 -15.71 8.29
CA PRO A 137 10.25 -15.07 9.13
C PRO A 137 8.84 -15.57 8.80
N ILE A 138 8.08 -15.92 9.86
CA ILE A 138 6.69 -16.38 9.76
C ILE A 138 5.78 -15.39 10.49
N GLY A 139 4.80 -14.88 9.76
CA GLY A 139 3.73 -14.02 10.28
C GLY A 139 2.36 -14.69 10.25
N SER A 140 1.36 -13.97 10.74
CA SER A 140 -0.04 -14.38 10.73
C SER A 140 -0.91 -13.30 10.12
N TYR A 141 -1.94 -13.70 9.38
CA TYR A 141 -2.97 -12.84 8.84
C TYR A 141 -4.36 -13.37 9.21
N SER A 142 -5.27 -12.46 9.51
CA SER A 142 -6.71 -12.75 9.65
C SER A 142 -7.49 -11.44 9.69
N ALA A 143 -8.77 -11.48 9.32
CA ALA A 143 -9.66 -10.37 9.58
C ALA A 143 -10.07 -10.27 11.06
N ASP A 144 -10.20 -9.04 11.55
CA ASP A 144 -10.68 -8.77 12.93
C ASP A 144 -12.05 -9.39 13.20
N TRP A 145 -12.96 -9.37 12.21
CA TRP A 145 -14.29 -9.99 12.35
C TRP A 145 -14.19 -11.52 12.47
N PHE A 146 -13.21 -12.15 11.81
CA PHE A 146 -13.01 -13.59 11.88
C PHE A 146 -12.59 -13.98 13.29
N ILE A 147 -11.58 -13.29 13.83
CA ILE A 147 -11.10 -13.53 15.20
C ILE A 147 -12.24 -13.33 16.20
N ARG A 148 -12.94 -12.19 16.16
CA ARG A 148 -14.01 -11.88 17.13
C ARG A 148 -15.17 -12.87 17.08
N LYS A 149 -15.53 -13.37 15.89
CA LYS A 149 -16.73 -14.19 15.71
C LYS A 149 -16.48 -15.69 15.75
N TYR A 150 -15.38 -16.15 15.15
CA TYR A 150 -15.15 -17.56 14.91
C TYR A 150 -14.05 -18.15 15.79
N SER A 151 -13.03 -17.37 16.17
CA SER A 151 -12.00 -17.88 17.08
C SER A 151 -11.31 -16.78 17.92
N PRO A 152 -11.96 -16.26 18.98
CA PRO A 152 -11.40 -15.18 19.80
C PRO A 152 -10.06 -15.54 20.46
N ALA A 153 -9.86 -16.83 20.75
CA ALA A 153 -8.62 -17.34 21.33
C ALA A 153 -7.40 -17.10 20.44
N LEU A 154 -7.55 -17.06 19.11
CA LEU A 154 -6.47 -16.70 18.20
C LEU A 154 -5.88 -15.33 18.52
N GLY A 155 -6.75 -14.36 18.85
CA GLY A 155 -6.34 -12.99 19.15
C GLY A 155 -5.33 -12.91 20.31
N SER A 156 -5.39 -13.83 21.27
CA SER A 156 -4.54 -13.81 22.48
C SER A 156 -3.04 -14.02 22.21
N TRP A 157 -2.71 -14.70 21.10
CA TRP A 157 -1.33 -15.03 20.73
C TRP A 157 -0.94 -14.43 19.36
N MET A 158 -1.84 -14.40 18.39
CA MET A 158 -1.54 -13.88 17.05
C MET A 158 -1.18 -12.40 17.10
N THR A 159 -1.97 -11.58 17.81
CA THR A 159 -1.77 -10.12 17.87
C THR A 159 -0.46 -9.71 18.54
N LYS A 160 0.18 -10.64 19.27
CA LYS A 160 1.50 -10.45 19.91
C LYS A 160 2.66 -10.95 19.04
N SER A 161 2.36 -11.44 17.84
CA SER A 161 3.34 -11.92 16.86
C SER A 161 3.44 -10.96 15.68
N ASN A 162 4.17 -11.34 14.63
CA ASN A 162 4.23 -10.63 13.35
C ASN A 162 2.85 -10.71 12.65
N TYR A 163 1.91 -9.86 13.06
CA TYR A 163 0.50 -9.91 12.69
C TYR A 163 0.13 -8.82 11.67
N TRP A 164 -0.52 -9.23 10.60
CA TRP A 164 -1.09 -8.36 9.58
C TRP A 164 -2.62 -8.49 9.63
N GLU A 165 -3.32 -7.40 9.95
CA GLU A 165 -4.76 -7.41 10.24
C GLU A 165 -5.60 -7.01 9.03
N ALA A 166 -6.69 -7.74 8.74
CA ALA A 166 -7.74 -7.22 7.87
C ALA A 166 -8.79 -6.44 8.67
N ARG A 167 -8.89 -5.13 8.41
CA ARG A 167 -9.86 -4.23 9.05
C ARG A 167 -10.26 -3.11 8.10
N TYR A 168 -11.37 -3.25 7.38
CA TYR A 168 -11.70 -2.31 6.31
C TYR A 168 -12.31 -0.98 6.75
N LEU A 169 -11.89 0.12 6.12
CA LEU A 169 -12.45 1.45 6.36
C LEU A 169 -13.96 1.48 6.13
N ARG A 170 -14.47 0.74 5.13
CA ARG A 170 -15.92 0.63 4.90
C ARG A 170 -16.75 0.12 6.09
N TYR A 171 -16.12 -0.59 7.04
CA TYR A 171 -16.80 -1.09 8.25
C TYR A 171 -16.43 -0.32 9.51
N TYR A 172 -15.18 0.16 9.62
CA TYR A 172 -14.66 0.78 10.84
C TYR A 172 -14.59 2.31 10.76
N ASN A 173 -14.83 2.90 9.58
CA ASN A 173 -14.97 4.34 9.35
C ASN A 173 -15.93 4.59 8.16
N ALA A 174 -17.12 3.99 8.22
CA ALA A 174 -18.05 3.90 7.09
C ALA A 174 -18.53 5.26 6.57
N ALA A 175 -18.77 6.22 7.46
CA ALA A 175 -19.22 7.56 7.10
C ALA A 175 -18.15 8.30 6.27
N TRP A 176 -16.91 8.31 6.77
CA TRP A 176 -15.78 8.88 6.05
C TRP A 176 -15.55 8.16 4.72
N TRP A 177 -15.55 6.82 4.73
CA TRP A 177 -15.33 6.02 3.52
C TRP A 177 -16.38 6.33 2.44
N THR A 178 -17.65 6.38 2.81
CA THR A 178 -18.74 6.71 1.88
C THR A 178 -18.58 8.12 1.29
N ALA A 179 -18.18 9.10 2.10
CA ALA A 179 -17.90 10.44 1.63
C ALA A 179 -16.69 10.46 0.67
N LYS A 180 -15.61 9.78 1.04
CA LYS A 180 -14.39 9.71 0.22
C LYS A 180 -14.62 9.00 -1.11
N GLN A 181 -15.41 7.92 -1.14
CA GLN A 181 -15.78 7.25 -2.39
C GLN A 181 -16.54 8.19 -3.35
N LYS A 182 -17.45 9.03 -2.83
CA LYS A 182 -18.15 10.04 -3.64
C LYS A 182 -17.21 11.11 -4.17
N GLU A 183 -16.26 11.55 -3.36
CA GLU A 183 -15.23 12.54 -3.73
C GLU A 183 -14.31 12.01 -4.83
N LEU A 184 -13.83 10.77 -4.69
CA LEU A 184 -12.88 10.16 -5.62
C LEU A 184 -13.54 9.80 -6.95
N GLY A 185 -14.78 9.32 -6.94
CA GLY A 185 -15.41 8.78 -8.13
C GLY A 185 -14.69 7.53 -8.67
N LYS A 186 -14.97 7.15 -9.92
CA LYS A 186 -14.50 5.89 -10.51
C LYS A 186 -13.13 5.97 -11.21
N ASP A 187 -12.65 7.19 -11.46
CA ASP A 187 -11.50 7.49 -12.33
C ASP A 187 -10.42 8.32 -11.62
N PHE A 188 -10.21 8.11 -10.33
CA PHE A 188 -9.24 8.89 -9.59
C PHE A 188 -7.80 8.40 -9.78
N ASP A 189 -6.86 9.34 -9.65
CA ASP A 189 -5.42 9.12 -9.73
C ASP A 189 -4.93 8.20 -8.59
N ILE A 190 -4.24 7.12 -8.96
CA ILE A 190 -3.66 6.15 -8.03
C ILE A 190 -2.84 6.78 -6.90
N LYS A 191 -2.21 7.94 -7.13
CA LYS A 191 -1.43 8.66 -6.12
C LYS A 191 -2.25 9.05 -4.89
N LYS A 192 -3.57 9.25 -5.05
CA LYS A 192 -4.47 9.56 -3.93
C LYS A 192 -4.70 8.39 -2.98
N ILE A 193 -4.31 7.16 -3.33
CA ILE A 193 -4.39 6.02 -2.42
C ILE A 193 -3.61 6.29 -1.13
N LYS A 194 -2.47 6.98 -1.20
CA LYS A 194 -1.68 7.34 0.00
C LYS A 194 -2.48 8.23 0.96
N GLU A 195 -3.39 9.07 0.47
CA GLU A 195 -4.28 9.86 1.33
C GLU A 195 -5.32 8.98 2.04
N ILE A 196 -5.83 7.96 1.36
CA ILE A 196 -6.76 6.98 1.96
C ILE A 196 -6.02 6.14 3.01
N ALA A 197 -4.82 5.68 2.70
CA ALA A 197 -3.99 4.89 3.61
C ALA A 197 -3.67 5.65 4.91
N LYS A 198 -3.51 6.98 4.87
CA LYS A 198 -3.33 7.81 6.08
C LYS A 198 -4.51 7.73 7.06
N GLN A 199 -5.70 7.44 6.57
CA GLN A 199 -6.89 7.26 7.41
C GLN A 199 -7.00 5.85 8.00
N ALA A 200 -6.23 4.90 7.44
CA ALA A 200 -6.13 3.55 7.94
C ALA A 200 -5.14 3.48 9.11
N GLN A 201 -5.61 3.82 10.30
CA GLN A 201 -4.84 3.61 11.54
C GLN A 201 -4.51 2.11 11.71
N ILE A 202 -3.24 1.80 11.98
CA ILE A 202 -2.83 0.44 12.36
C ILE A 202 -3.13 0.27 13.84
N VAL A 203 -4.13 -0.55 14.14
CA VAL A 203 -4.62 -0.77 15.52
C VAL A 203 -3.92 -1.96 16.18
N ASN A 204 -3.63 -2.99 15.39
CA ASN A 204 -3.00 -4.23 15.84
C ASN A 204 -1.90 -4.65 14.87
N GLY A 205 -0.82 -5.21 15.41
CA GLY A 205 0.24 -5.82 14.61
C GLY A 205 1.07 -4.82 13.81
N ILE A 206 1.60 -5.28 12.69
CA ILE A 206 2.62 -4.60 11.88
C ILE A 206 2.03 -3.84 10.68
N GLY A 207 0.80 -4.16 10.31
CA GLY A 207 0.12 -3.59 9.17
C GLY A 207 -1.36 -3.94 9.12
N ARG A 208 -2.07 -3.25 8.23
CA ARG A 208 -3.51 -3.31 8.09
C ARG A 208 -3.91 -3.39 6.62
N GLN A 209 -4.63 -4.44 6.23
CA GLN A 209 -5.45 -4.45 5.02
C GLN A 209 -6.68 -3.58 5.26
N PHE A 210 -6.72 -2.41 4.62
CA PHE A 210 -7.66 -1.35 4.96
C PHE A 210 -8.82 -1.22 3.98
N GLU A 211 -8.71 -1.78 2.78
CA GLU A 211 -9.80 -1.79 1.81
C GLU A 211 -9.53 -2.79 0.68
N SER A 212 -10.59 -3.27 0.04
CA SER A 212 -10.49 -4.18 -1.10
C SER A 212 -11.28 -3.75 -2.32
N TYR A 213 -12.14 -2.73 -2.17
CA TYR A 213 -13.00 -2.19 -3.22
C TYR A 213 -12.68 -0.74 -3.55
N ILE A 214 -11.45 -0.49 -4.01
CA ILE A 214 -11.05 0.82 -4.52
C ILE A 214 -10.96 0.79 -6.05
N GLN A 215 -11.75 1.63 -6.70
CA GLN A 215 -11.73 1.81 -8.15
C GLN A 215 -10.68 2.85 -8.54
N VAL A 216 -9.58 2.39 -9.12
CA VAL A 216 -8.48 3.24 -9.55
C VAL A 216 -8.41 3.26 -11.08
N LYS A 217 -8.25 4.45 -11.66
CA LYS A 217 -8.07 4.61 -13.10
C LYS A 217 -6.89 3.79 -13.61
N GLY A 218 -7.10 3.03 -14.68
CA GLY A 218 -6.07 2.15 -15.28
C GLY A 218 -5.91 0.78 -14.61
N LEU A 219 -6.51 0.55 -13.44
CA LEU A 219 -6.53 -0.77 -12.79
C LEU A 219 -7.87 -1.50 -13.00
N SER A 220 -8.97 -0.76 -13.09
CA SER A 220 -10.35 -1.27 -13.00
C SER A 220 -10.85 -2.13 -14.18
N GLU A 221 -10.20 -2.09 -15.34
CA GLU A 221 -10.74 -2.70 -16.57
C GLU A 221 -10.70 -4.24 -16.58
N ASN A 222 -9.84 -4.89 -15.79
CA ASN A 222 -9.63 -6.36 -15.84
C ASN A 222 -9.44 -7.08 -14.49
N ILE A 223 -9.40 -6.37 -13.37
CA ILE A 223 -9.18 -6.97 -12.03
C ILE A 223 -10.45 -7.12 -11.19
N GLY A 224 -11.62 -6.81 -11.76
CA GLY A 224 -12.92 -7.05 -11.13
C GLY A 224 -13.02 -6.46 -9.72
N TYR A 225 -12.87 -5.14 -9.56
CA TYR A 225 -13.08 -4.38 -8.31
C TYR A 225 -12.32 -4.84 -7.04
N HIS A 226 -11.55 -5.92 -7.09
CA HIS A 226 -10.93 -6.57 -5.93
C HIS A 226 -9.42 -6.48 -6.02
N LEU A 227 -8.89 -5.43 -5.41
CA LEU A 227 -7.46 -5.31 -5.12
C LEU A 227 -7.33 -4.95 -3.65
N ASP A 228 -6.62 -5.79 -2.91
CA ASP A 228 -6.50 -5.64 -1.48
C ASP A 228 -5.37 -4.65 -1.15
N TRP A 229 -5.72 -3.55 -0.49
CA TRP A 229 -4.82 -2.45 -0.17
C TRP A 229 -4.41 -2.49 1.30
N ASN A 230 -3.12 -2.31 1.54
CA ASN A 230 -2.50 -2.45 2.83
C ASN A 230 -1.63 -1.25 3.18
N VAL A 231 -1.59 -0.94 4.46
CA VAL A 231 -0.64 0.02 5.03
C VAL A 231 0.17 -0.66 6.13
N PHE A 232 1.48 -0.43 6.14
CA PHE A 232 2.42 -0.93 7.14
C PHE A 232 3.14 0.23 7.83
N THR A 233 3.54 0.02 9.08
CA THR A 233 4.58 0.85 9.70
C THR A 233 5.92 0.59 9.00
N ASP A 234 6.90 1.48 9.14
CA ASP A 234 8.20 1.26 8.50
C ASP A 234 8.91 0.03 9.10
N GLU A 235 8.80 -0.16 10.41
CA GLU A 235 9.27 -1.38 11.10
C GLU A 235 8.50 -2.63 10.62
N GLY A 236 7.17 -2.53 10.49
CA GLY A 236 6.35 -3.65 10.04
C GLY A 236 6.65 -4.08 8.61
N PHE A 237 6.90 -3.09 7.75
CA PHE A 237 7.36 -3.32 6.39
C PHE A 237 8.73 -4.01 6.39
N TYR A 238 9.69 -3.57 7.20
CA TYR A 238 10.97 -4.25 7.34
C TYR A 238 10.81 -5.71 7.80
N GLN A 239 9.98 -5.94 8.82
CA GLN A 239 9.72 -7.28 9.35
C GLN A 239 9.10 -8.21 8.30
N MET A 240 8.31 -7.68 7.36
CA MET A 240 7.68 -8.46 6.30
C MET A 240 8.60 -8.65 5.08
N PHE A 241 9.29 -7.61 4.63
CA PHE A 241 10.01 -7.61 3.35
C PHE A 241 11.53 -7.73 3.48
N GLY A 242 12.09 -7.59 4.69
CA GLY A 242 13.53 -7.65 4.93
C GLY A 242 14.31 -6.48 4.32
N VAL A 243 13.64 -5.36 4.01
CA VAL A 243 14.24 -4.13 3.46
C VAL A 243 14.28 -3.07 4.56
N ASP A 244 15.45 -2.75 5.10
CA ASP A 244 15.59 -1.78 6.19
C ASP A 244 15.16 -0.39 5.67
N PRO A 245 14.30 0.37 6.38
CA PRO A 245 13.98 1.75 6.04
C PRO A 245 15.22 2.66 5.95
N LYS A 246 16.33 2.28 6.61
CA LYS A 246 17.63 2.96 6.55
C LYS A 246 18.53 2.45 5.42
N ASP A 247 18.23 1.26 4.89
CA ASP A 247 18.78 0.75 3.64
C ASP A 247 17.90 1.18 2.44
N GLU A 248 17.07 2.21 2.59
CA GLU A 248 16.85 3.18 1.49
C GLU A 248 18.21 3.82 1.16
N GLU A 249 19.15 3.02 0.64
CA GLU A 249 20.09 3.55 -0.34
C GLU A 249 19.22 4.32 -1.34
N GLU A 250 19.64 5.56 -1.64
CA GLU A 250 19.08 6.35 -2.73
C GLU A 250 18.68 5.40 -3.86
N PRO A 251 17.45 5.56 -4.42
CA PRO A 251 16.92 4.61 -5.40
C PRO A 251 18.04 4.25 -6.34
N THR A 252 18.46 2.98 -6.31
CA THR A 252 19.49 2.49 -7.22
C THR A 252 19.09 3.05 -8.58
N PRO A 253 19.96 3.89 -9.21
CA PRO A 253 19.57 4.59 -10.41
C PRO A 253 18.94 3.55 -11.31
N VAL A 254 17.70 3.80 -11.77
CA VAL A 254 17.11 3.03 -12.88
C VAL A 254 18.25 2.88 -13.86
N GLU A 255 18.78 1.65 -14.03
CA GLU A 255 19.92 1.48 -14.93
C GLU A 255 19.48 2.14 -16.23
N PRO A 256 20.21 3.14 -16.72
CA PRO A 256 19.75 3.93 -17.84
C PRO A 256 19.40 2.97 -18.95
N ASP A 257 18.22 3.14 -19.56
CA ASP A 257 17.76 2.30 -20.65
C ASP A 257 18.93 2.07 -21.62
N VAL A 258 19.37 0.81 -21.74
CA VAL A 258 20.47 0.47 -22.62
C VAL A 258 19.88 0.14 -23.98
N TYR A 259 20.42 0.82 -24.99
CA TYR A 259 20.01 0.63 -26.36
C TYR A 259 21.14 0.01 -27.17
N VAL A 260 20.74 -0.78 -28.16
CA VAL A 260 21.58 -1.20 -29.28
C VAL A 260 21.02 -0.60 -30.56
N VAL A 261 21.86 -0.45 -31.57
CA VAL A 261 21.43 -0.09 -32.92
C VAL A 261 21.57 -1.30 -33.83
N VAL A 262 20.64 -1.48 -34.75
CA VAL A 262 20.77 -2.49 -35.81
C VAL A 262 21.98 -2.13 -36.67
N SER A 263 22.91 -3.06 -36.77
CA SER A 263 24.19 -2.89 -37.45
C SER A 263 24.01 -2.73 -38.96
N GLU A 264 24.81 -1.88 -39.60
CA GLU A 264 24.88 -1.74 -41.06
C GLU A 264 25.20 -3.06 -41.80
N LYS A 265 25.70 -4.07 -41.07
CA LYS A 265 25.96 -5.43 -41.59
C LYS A 265 24.71 -6.11 -42.17
N VAL A 266 23.50 -5.65 -41.84
CA VAL A 266 22.26 -6.17 -42.43
C VAL A 266 22.03 -5.70 -43.87
N GLY A 267 22.75 -4.66 -44.32
CA GLY A 267 22.67 -4.13 -45.68
C GLY A 267 21.26 -3.62 -46.03
N SER A 268 20.77 -3.96 -47.23
CA SER A 268 19.40 -3.63 -47.66
C SER A 268 18.32 -4.55 -47.07
N GLN A 269 18.71 -5.53 -46.24
CA GLN A 269 17.80 -6.43 -45.56
C GLN A 269 17.47 -5.92 -44.15
N ALA A 270 16.29 -6.26 -43.65
CA ALA A 270 15.90 -5.98 -42.27
C ALA A 270 16.32 -7.12 -41.33
N LEU A 271 16.80 -6.78 -40.14
CA LEU A 271 16.99 -7.70 -39.02
C LEU A 271 15.62 -8.17 -38.51
N ARG A 272 15.42 -9.49 -38.44
CA ARG A 272 14.13 -10.04 -38.00
C ARG A 272 14.02 -10.01 -36.48
N LEU A 273 13.00 -9.32 -35.97
CA LEU A 273 12.51 -9.46 -34.61
C LEU A 273 11.67 -10.74 -34.52
N ARG A 274 11.97 -11.64 -33.59
CA ARG A 274 11.34 -12.97 -33.53
C ARG A 274 10.68 -13.25 -32.19
N ALA A 275 9.66 -14.11 -32.22
CA ALA A 275 8.94 -14.49 -31.00
C ALA A 275 9.76 -15.34 -30.01
N GLN A 276 10.83 -15.99 -30.47
CA GLN A 276 11.75 -16.83 -29.68
C GLN A 276 13.17 -16.69 -30.23
N PRO A 277 14.23 -16.97 -29.44
CA PRO A 277 15.64 -16.77 -29.83
C PRO A 277 16.16 -17.91 -30.73
N ASN A 278 15.49 -18.14 -31.87
CA ASN A 278 15.93 -19.10 -32.88
C ASN A 278 15.40 -18.72 -34.27
N THR A 279 16.00 -19.27 -35.32
CA THR A 279 15.68 -18.91 -36.71
C THR A 279 14.37 -19.52 -37.24
N MET A 280 13.80 -20.49 -36.52
CA MET A 280 12.52 -21.14 -36.86
C MET A 280 11.31 -20.38 -36.28
N ALA A 281 11.54 -19.50 -35.30
CA ALA A 281 10.49 -18.75 -34.64
C ALA A 281 9.78 -17.77 -35.59
N ALA A 282 8.50 -17.51 -35.32
CA ALA A 282 7.71 -16.52 -36.06
C ALA A 282 8.41 -15.15 -36.08
N VAL A 283 8.40 -14.51 -37.24
CA VAL A 283 8.91 -13.15 -37.43
C VAL A 283 7.79 -12.19 -37.02
N LEU A 284 8.08 -11.32 -36.06
CA LEU A 284 7.16 -10.32 -35.54
C LEU A 284 7.28 -9.02 -36.34
N ALA A 285 8.52 -8.57 -36.58
CA ALA A 285 8.85 -7.37 -37.34
C ALA A 285 10.21 -7.50 -38.05
N GLY A 286 10.50 -6.52 -38.91
CA GLY A 286 11.79 -6.36 -39.57
C GLY A 286 12.37 -4.98 -39.28
N GLU A 287 13.54 -4.96 -38.65
CA GLU A 287 14.26 -3.75 -38.24
C GLU A 287 15.34 -3.38 -39.24
N VAL A 288 15.26 -2.18 -39.82
CA VAL A 288 16.28 -1.69 -40.76
C VAL A 288 17.56 -1.26 -40.03
N ALA A 289 18.66 -1.13 -40.77
CA ALA A 289 19.93 -0.61 -40.24
C ALA A 289 19.71 0.75 -39.56
N GLY A 290 20.38 0.96 -38.42
CA GLY A 290 20.26 2.16 -37.60
C GLY A 290 19.05 2.20 -36.66
N THR A 291 18.10 1.26 -36.74
CA THR A 291 17.00 1.20 -35.77
C THR A 291 17.53 1.02 -34.35
N LYS A 292 17.10 1.89 -33.45
CA LYS A 292 17.45 1.85 -32.02
C LYS A 292 16.49 0.91 -31.28
N LEU A 293 17.03 -0.14 -30.67
CA LEU A 293 16.30 -1.17 -29.94
C LEU A 293 16.65 -1.10 -28.46
N LYS A 294 15.63 -1.10 -27.60
CA LYS A 294 15.80 -1.10 -26.14
C LYS A 294 16.06 -2.54 -25.67
N ILE A 295 17.11 -2.76 -24.88
CA ILE A 295 17.36 -4.05 -24.25
C ILE A 295 16.33 -4.28 -23.13
N MET A 296 15.66 -5.43 -23.14
CA MET A 296 14.59 -5.78 -22.18
C MET A 296 15.00 -6.84 -21.16
N GLU A 297 16.14 -7.51 -21.39
CA GLU A 297 16.78 -8.39 -20.40
C GLU A 297 17.83 -7.65 -19.57
N ASP A 298 18.36 -8.30 -18.54
CA ASP A 298 19.41 -7.75 -17.67
C ASP A 298 20.62 -7.25 -18.49
N THR A 299 20.97 -5.97 -18.35
CA THR A 299 22.05 -5.30 -19.10
C THR A 299 23.40 -5.99 -18.91
N GLN A 300 23.71 -6.47 -17.70
CA GLN A 300 24.98 -7.14 -17.41
C GLN A 300 25.07 -8.50 -18.11
N LEU A 301 23.93 -9.16 -18.32
CA LEU A 301 23.81 -10.39 -19.11
C LEU A 301 23.75 -10.13 -20.62
N ALA A 302 23.21 -8.97 -21.04
CA ALA A 302 23.05 -8.60 -22.44
C ALA A 302 24.37 -8.10 -23.07
N LYS A 303 25.13 -7.25 -22.37
CA LYS A 303 26.37 -6.64 -22.87
C LYS A 303 27.36 -7.67 -23.46
N PRO A 304 27.64 -8.81 -22.81
CA PRO A 304 28.54 -9.83 -23.36
C PRO A 304 28.02 -10.53 -24.62
N LYS A 305 26.73 -10.41 -24.95
CA LYS A 305 26.11 -11.05 -26.13
C LYS A 305 26.17 -10.16 -27.38
N ILE A 306 26.26 -8.84 -27.22
CA ILE A 306 26.23 -7.87 -28.33
C ILE A 306 27.39 -8.15 -29.29
N GLY A 307 27.10 -8.25 -30.58
CA GLY A 307 28.08 -8.59 -31.62
C GLY A 307 28.45 -10.08 -31.69
N VAL A 308 27.96 -10.94 -30.79
CA VAL A 308 28.40 -12.35 -30.69
C VAL A 308 27.53 -13.27 -31.55
N ILE A 309 28.17 -14.04 -32.42
CA ILE A 309 27.52 -15.02 -33.30
C ILE A 309 26.85 -16.12 -32.47
N GLY A 310 25.62 -16.47 -32.82
CA GLY A 310 24.83 -17.51 -32.16
C GLY A 310 24.10 -17.04 -30.90
N GLN A 311 24.36 -15.83 -30.41
CA GLN A 311 23.65 -15.24 -29.28
C GLN A 311 22.42 -14.44 -29.73
N TRP A 312 21.44 -14.32 -28.84
CA TRP A 312 20.20 -13.59 -29.05
C TRP A 312 19.97 -12.59 -27.91
N LEU A 313 19.37 -11.47 -28.24
CA LEU A 313 19.01 -10.40 -27.30
C LEU A 313 17.49 -10.24 -27.25
N ASP A 314 16.94 -10.14 -26.04
CA ASP A 314 15.56 -9.71 -25.82
C ASP A 314 15.49 -8.18 -25.88
N VAL A 315 14.71 -7.67 -26.84
CA VAL A 315 14.67 -6.25 -27.18
C VAL A 315 13.25 -5.78 -27.46
N MET A 316 13.04 -4.48 -27.34
CA MET A 316 11.83 -3.79 -27.75
C MET A 316 12.15 -2.76 -28.85
N ASP A 317 11.36 -2.79 -29.93
CA ASP A 317 11.48 -1.84 -31.03
C ASP A 317 10.82 -0.47 -30.70
N PRO A 318 11.02 0.58 -31.52
CA PRO A 318 10.39 1.88 -31.33
C PRO A 318 8.84 1.86 -31.43
N GLN A 319 8.27 0.80 -31.98
CA GLN A 319 6.83 0.56 -32.09
C GLN A 319 6.28 -0.21 -30.87
N SER A 320 7.10 -0.39 -29.83
CA SER A 320 6.78 -1.10 -28.58
C SER A 320 6.50 -2.61 -28.75
N GLN A 321 7.00 -3.23 -29.82
CA GLN A 321 6.96 -4.67 -30.01
C GLN A 321 8.21 -5.32 -29.40
N GLN A 322 8.00 -6.26 -28.49
CA GLN A 322 9.07 -7.00 -27.83
C GLN A 322 9.32 -8.36 -28.50
N GLY A 323 10.58 -8.72 -28.66
CA GLY A 323 10.99 -10.01 -29.21
C GLY A 323 12.51 -10.19 -29.17
N PHE A 324 13.00 -11.22 -29.87
CA PHE A 324 14.41 -11.59 -29.90
C PHE A 324 15.06 -11.24 -31.23
N VAL A 325 16.23 -10.61 -31.19
CA VAL A 325 17.08 -10.36 -32.36
C VAL A 325 18.41 -11.10 -32.25
N ALA A 326 19.01 -11.41 -33.39
CA ALA A 326 20.34 -12.01 -33.44
C ALA A 326 21.39 -10.99 -33.01
N ALA A 327 22.13 -11.30 -31.95
CA ALA A 327 22.99 -10.33 -31.27
C ALA A 327 24.20 -9.89 -32.11
N TRP A 328 24.60 -10.67 -33.11
CA TRP A 328 25.69 -10.33 -34.05
C TRP A 328 25.31 -9.32 -35.14
N PHE A 329 24.04 -8.91 -35.20
CA PHE A 329 23.56 -7.86 -36.12
C PHE A 329 23.17 -6.57 -35.39
N VAL A 330 23.60 -6.38 -34.15
CA VAL A 330 23.40 -5.14 -33.41
C VAL A 330 24.71 -4.67 -32.79
N ASP A 331 24.87 -3.35 -32.71
CA ASP A 331 26.03 -2.69 -32.13
C ASP A 331 25.60 -1.85 -30.92
N LEU A 332 26.45 -1.75 -29.89
CA LEU A 332 26.17 -0.93 -28.71
C LEU A 332 26.19 0.56 -29.09
N VAL A 333 25.18 1.33 -28.67
CA VAL A 333 25.19 2.78 -28.87
C VAL A 333 26.25 3.42 -27.94
N PRO A 334 27.23 4.19 -28.44
CA PRO A 334 28.14 4.95 -27.59
C PRO A 334 27.36 5.95 -26.73
N SER A 335 27.63 6.00 -25.44
CA SER A 335 26.94 6.90 -24.51
C SER A 335 27.10 8.36 -24.92
N GLU A 336 26.00 9.02 -25.28
CA GLU A 336 25.92 10.48 -25.16
C GLU A 336 25.99 10.82 -23.67
N VAL A 337 26.89 11.73 -23.30
CA VAL A 337 27.02 12.21 -21.92
C VAL A 337 25.67 12.79 -21.49
N PRO A 338 24.99 12.24 -20.46
CA PRO A 338 23.72 12.78 -20.01
C PRO A 338 23.93 14.22 -19.52
N GLN A 339 23.17 15.17 -20.07
CA GLN A 339 22.96 16.44 -19.37
C GLN A 339 22.29 16.13 -18.02
N PRO A 340 22.73 16.76 -16.91
CA PRO A 340 22.12 16.52 -15.62
C PRO A 340 20.62 16.87 -15.68
N PRO A 341 19.74 16.02 -15.11
CA PRO A 341 18.32 16.32 -15.02
C PRO A 341 18.11 17.60 -14.19
N PRO A 342 17.03 18.37 -14.43
CA PRO A 342 16.67 19.49 -13.56
C PRO A 342 16.51 18.98 -12.12
N SER A 343 17.25 19.61 -11.19
CA SER A 343 17.32 19.21 -9.79
C SER A 343 15.96 19.31 -9.11
N SER A 344 15.60 18.26 -8.37
CA SER A 344 14.57 18.29 -7.32
C SER A 344 14.77 19.51 -6.40
N PRO A 345 13.70 20.13 -5.86
CA PRO A 345 13.84 21.22 -4.90
C PRO A 345 14.69 20.77 -3.69
N PRO A 346 15.64 21.59 -3.21
CA PRO A 346 16.41 21.26 -2.01
C PRO A 346 15.48 21.03 -0.81
N ALA A 347 15.82 20.08 0.05
CA ALA A 347 15.16 19.92 1.34
C ALA A 347 15.16 21.27 2.10
N GLU A 348 14.02 21.64 2.68
CA GLU A 348 13.89 22.87 3.46
C GLU A 348 14.04 22.56 4.96
N LEU A 349 14.74 23.43 5.70
CA LEU A 349 14.88 23.34 7.16
C LEU A 349 14.05 24.44 7.82
N PHE A 350 13.29 24.08 8.85
CA PHE A 350 12.53 25.02 9.68
C PHE A 350 12.99 24.97 11.14
N VAL A 351 12.91 26.11 11.81
CA VAL A 351 13.15 26.24 13.26
C VAL A 351 11.99 26.99 13.92
N ALA A 352 11.70 26.71 15.18
CA ALA A 352 10.67 27.42 15.95
C ALA A 352 11.28 28.20 17.11
N VAL A 353 10.76 29.39 17.38
CA VAL A 353 11.16 30.23 18.52
C VAL A 353 10.82 29.54 19.84
N THR A 354 11.81 29.37 20.72
CA THR A 354 11.63 28.69 22.01
C THR A 354 11.07 29.62 23.08
N PRO A 355 10.42 29.08 24.13
CA PRO A 355 9.92 29.87 25.27
C PRO A 355 11.01 30.66 26.02
N GLU A 356 12.28 30.31 25.86
CA GLU A 356 13.43 30.92 26.55
C GLU A 356 13.63 32.40 26.20
N VAL A 357 13.03 32.88 25.12
CA VAL A 357 13.09 34.30 24.73
C VAL A 357 12.20 35.21 25.59
N GLY A 358 11.31 34.63 26.39
CA GLY A 358 10.38 35.37 27.26
C GLY A 358 9.24 36.06 26.51
N THR A 359 8.51 36.94 27.21
CA THR A 359 7.27 37.57 26.71
C THR A 359 7.47 38.62 25.61
N LEU A 360 8.71 39.04 25.37
CA LEU A 360 9.04 40.08 24.38
C LEU A 360 9.32 39.53 22.97
N GLY A 361 9.41 38.20 22.82
CA GLY A 361 9.68 37.56 21.53
C GLY A 361 11.13 37.70 21.03
N LEU A 362 11.45 36.96 19.97
CA LEU A 362 12.77 36.91 19.34
C LEU A 362 12.91 37.99 18.27
N ARG A 363 13.95 38.82 18.36
CA ARG A 363 14.20 39.88 17.38
C ARG A 363 14.81 39.30 16.09
N LEU A 364 14.15 39.52 14.96
CA LEU A 364 14.71 39.35 13.62
C LEU A 364 15.52 40.60 13.27
N ARG A 365 16.79 40.42 12.90
CA ARG A 365 17.76 41.52 12.75
C ARG A 365 18.34 41.61 11.35
N SER A 366 18.77 42.82 10.97
CA SER A 366 19.38 43.04 9.66
C SER A 366 20.80 42.47 9.53
N GLN A 367 21.49 42.21 10.64
CA GLN A 367 22.81 41.57 10.70
C GLN A 367 22.90 40.63 11.92
N PRO A 368 23.80 39.63 11.93
CA PRO A 368 23.94 38.65 13.01
C PRO A 368 24.66 39.23 14.25
N ASN A 369 24.11 40.29 14.84
CA ASN A 369 24.61 40.92 16.05
C ASN A 369 23.50 41.66 16.80
N THR A 370 23.73 41.98 18.07
CA THR A 370 22.71 42.57 18.97
C THR A 370 22.50 44.09 18.81
N THR A 371 23.33 44.76 18.01
CA THR A 371 23.30 46.23 17.83
C THR A 371 22.66 46.66 16.50
N SER A 372 22.50 45.74 15.56
CA SER A 372 21.86 46.00 14.27
C SER A 372 20.36 46.29 14.40
N ALA A 373 19.80 46.92 13.37
CA ALA A 373 18.39 47.25 13.32
C ALA A 373 17.51 46.01 13.51
N THR A 374 16.46 46.17 14.32
CA THR A 374 15.42 45.13 14.46
C THR A 374 14.43 45.31 13.33
N LEU A 375 14.27 44.26 12.52
CA LEU A 375 13.35 44.21 11.39
C LEU A 375 11.96 43.76 11.83
N ALA A 376 11.90 42.78 12.73
CA ALA A 376 10.65 42.26 13.29
C ALA A 376 10.87 41.62 14.68
N GLY A 377 9.76 41.32 15.37
CA GLY A 377 9.74 40.53 16.60
C GLY A 377 8.87 39.29 16.42
N GLU A 378 9.44 38.13 16.72
CA GLU A 378 8.83 36.82 16.52
C GLU A 378 8.36 36.22 17.84
N ALA A 379 7.08 35.89 17.93
CA ALA A 379 6.51 35.26 19.13
C ALA A 379 7.07 33.85 19.35
N VAL A 380 6.95 33.35 20.59
CA VAL A 380 7.24 31.94 20.92
C VAL A 380 6.41 31.03 20.02
N GLY A 381 7.04 29.99 19.46
CA GLY A 381 6.41 29.05 18.54
C GLY A 381 6.36 29.52 17.08
N THR A 382 6.73 30.77 16.77
CA THR A 382 6.85 31.21 15.37
C THR A 382 7.85 30.31 14.64
N LYS A 383 7.41 29.75 13.51
CA LYS A 383 8.23 28.92 12.63
C LYS A 383 8.93 29.79 11.60
N LEU A 384 10.24 29.60 11.46
CA LEU A 384 11.12 30.36 10.59
C LEU A 384 11.78 29.40 9.60
N LYS A 385 11.78 29.76 8.31
CA LYS A 385 12.47 29.00 7.26
C LYS A 385 13.94 29.35 7.30
N VAL A 386 14.82 28.35 7.41
CA VAL A 386 16.27 28.56 7.36
C VAL A 386 16.70 28.75 5.91
N LEU A 387 17.49 29.80 5.66
CA LEU A 387 17.93 30.19 4.31
C LEU A 387 19.41 29.89 4.04
N GLU A 388 20.16 29.43 5.05
CA GLU A 388 21.54 28.98 4.89
C GLU A 388 21.63 27.45 4.71
N PRO A 389 22.77 26.90 4.23
CA PRO A 389 22.91 25.46 4.01
C PRO A 389 22.57 24.64 5.27
N ILE A 390 21.75 23.61 5.12
CA ILE A 390 21.16 22.83 6.23
C ILE A 390 22.24 22.32 7.20
N ASP A 391 23.33 21.75 6.68
CA ASP A 391 24.41 21.20 7.50
C ASP A 391 25.12 22.28 8.34
N LYS A 392 25.19 23.52 7.82
CA LYS A 392 25.78 24.67 8.53
C LYS A 392 24.81 25.27 9.54
N ALA A 393 23.52 25.24 9.26
CA ALA A 393 22.50 25.72 10.20
C ALA A 393 22.32 24.75 11.38
N ALA A 394 22.28 23.45 11.11
CA ALA A 394 22.04 22.41 12.11
C ALA A 394 23.07 22.46 13.25
N THR A 395 24.32 22.83 12.94
CA THR A 395 25.40 22.97 13.93
C THR A 395 25.30 24.24 14.77
N LYS A 396 24.39 25.18 14.48
CA LYS A 396 24.21 26.44 15.21
C LYS A 396 22.97 26.47 16.08
N ILE A 397 21.94 25.68 15.76
CA ILE A 397 20.65 25.67 16.46
C ILE A 397 20.84 25.39 17.96
N GLY A 398 20.24 26.22 18.82
CA GLY A 398 20.36 26.11 20.27
C GLY A 398 21.68 26.62 20.86
N ILE A 399 22.63 27.10 20.05
CA ILE A 399 23.95 27.54 20.53
C ILE A 399 23.99 29.04 20.82
N ASP A 400 24.49 29.40 22.00
CA ASP A 400 24.69 30.80 22.41
C ASP A 400 25.76 31.51 21.55
N GLY A 401 25.53 32.78 21.25
CA GLY A 401 26.39 33.60 20.38
C GLY A 401 26.33 33.27 18.88
N GLN A 402 25.66 32.19 18.47
CA GLN A 402 25.46 31.85 17.05
C GLN A 402 24.18 32.49 16.49
N TRP A 403 24.16 32.68 15.17
CA TRP A 403 23.06 33.31 14.45
C TRP A 403 22.66 32.49 13.22
N LEU A 404 21.37 32.46 12.93
CA LEU A 404 20.79 31.79 11.75
C LEU A 404 20.21 32.82 10.79
N ASN A 405 20.45 32.64 9.49
CA ASN A 405 19.77 33.39 8.44
C ASN A 405 18.43 32.71 8.12
N VAL A 406 17.33 33.45 8.27
CA VAL A 406 15.97 32.91 8.22
C VAL A 406 15.00 33.84 7.49
N SER A 407 13.90 33.28 7.01
CA SER A 407 12.69 33.99 6.60
C SER A 407 11.57 33.74 7.60
N ASP A 408 10.88 34.79 8.03
CA ASP A 408 9.65 34.68 8.80
C ASP A 408 8.45 34.25 7.90
N PRO A 409 7.27 33.92 8.48
CA PRO A 409 6.07 33.58 7.72
C PRO A 409 5.51 34.71 6.84
N LYS A 410 5.95 35.95 7.04
CA LYS A 410 5.57 37.13 6.25
C LYS A 410 6.54 37.38 5.09
N GLY A 411 7.59 36.56 4.95
CA GLY A 411 8.62 36.67 3.92
C GLY A 411 9.75 37.64 4.26
N MET A 412 9.83 38.14 5.50
CA MET A 412 10.91 39.01 5.95
C MET A 412 12.18 38.19 6.22
N VAL A 413 13.28 38.58 5.58
CA VAL A 413 14.57 37.89 5.70
C VAL A 413 15.49 38.64 6.68
N GLY A 414 16.12 37.90 7.59
CA GLY A 414 17.07 38.45 8.55
C GLY A 414 17.75 37.39 9.40
N TYR A 415 18.39 37.83 10.48
CA TYR A 415 19.15 36.98 11.39
C TYR A 415 18.47 36.89 12.76
N VAL A 416 18.40 35.69 13.31
CA VAL A 416 17.95 35.43 14.68
C VAL A 416 19.05 34.74 15.50
N ALA A 417 19.07 34.98 16.82
CA ALA A 417 20.02 34.32 17.71
C ALA A 417 19.65 32.83 17.87
N ALA A 418 20.58 31.94 17.54
CA ALA A 418 20.32 30.52 17.38
C ALA A 418 19.95 29.82 18.70
N ARG A 419 20.40 30.35 19.85
CA ARG A 419 20.02 29.87 21.20
C ARG A 419 18.52 29.86 21.48
N TYR A 420 17.75 30.72 20.81
CA TYR A 420 16.31 30.88 21.07
C TYR A 420 15.44 30.19 20.03
N VAL A 421 16.00 29.25 19.27
CA VAL A 421 15.25 28.45 18.31
C VAL A 421 15.59 26.97 18.41
N ALA A 422 14.62 26.11 18.12
CA ALA A 422 14.79 24.66 18.07
C ALA A 422 14.36 24.13 16.69
N LYS A 423 14.99 23.05 16.22
CA LYS A 423 14.62 22.38 14.97
C LYS A 423 13.17 21.91 15.06
N VAL A 424 12.40 22.14 14.00
CA VAL A 424 11.06 21.57 13.84
C VAL A 424 10.93 20.94 12.47
N ASP A 425 10.20 19.83 12.39
CA ASP A 425 9.82 19.27 11.09
C ASP A 425 8.90 20.26 10.36
N GLN A 426 8.94 20.19 9.03
CA GLN A 426 8.17 21.07 8.15
C GLN A 426 6.72 21.18 8.64
N PRO A 427 6.16 22.40 8.82
CA PRO A 427 4.75 22.53 9.15
C PRO A 427 3.89 21.90 8.05
N GLU A 428 2.88 21.14 8.46
CA GLU A 428 1.75 20.84 7.59
C GLU A 428 1.19 22.15 7.00
N PRO A 429 0.81 22.18 5.71
CA PRO A 429 0.29 23.38 5.08
C PRO A 429 -0.90 23.93 5.90
N VAL A 430 -0.85 25.22 6.20
CA VAL A 430 -1.91 25.94 6.91
C VAL A 430 -3.18 25.89 6.08
N ILE A 431 -4.12 25.05 6.49
CA ILE A 431 -5.51 25.07 6.00
C ILE A 431 -6.20 26.22 6.74
N GLU A 432 -6.69 27.23 6.00
CA GLU A 432 -7.59 28.24 6.56
C GLU A 432 -8.79 27.56 7.25
N PRO A 433 -9.22 28.02 8.44
CA PRO A 433 -10.33 27.39 9.13
C PRO A 433 -11.64 27.70 8.39
N PRO A 434 -12.42 26.68 7.95
CA PRO A 434 -13.80 26.87 7.53
C PRO A 434 -14.68 27.13 8.76
N PRO A 435 -15.83 27.82 8.58
CA PRO A 435 -16.62 28.38 9.68
C PRO A 435 -17.22 27.29 10.58
N GLU A 436 -17.42 27.64 11.86
CA GLU A 436 -17.95 26.80 12.93
C GLU A 436 -19.10 25.88 12.46
N ALA A 437 -18.80 24.59 12.38
CA ALA A 437 -19.79 23.54 12.15
C ALA A 437 -20.27 23.01 13.51
N VAL A 438 -21.56 23.21 13.74
CA VAL A 438 -22.36 22.72 14.88
C VAL A 438 -22.11 21.23 15.13
N SER A 439 -21.85 20.84 16.38
CA SER A 439 -21.70 19.45 16.81
C SER A 439 -22.90 18.58 16.40
N PRO A 440 -22.71 17.41 15.74
CA PRO A 440 -23.80 16.46 15.52
C PRO A 440 -24.26 15.77 16.82
N PRO A 441 -25.56 15.43 16.98
CA PRO A 441 -26.10 14.89 18.23
C PRO A 441 -25.68 13.44 18.50
N GLY A 442 -25.64 13.12 19.80
CA GLY A 442 -25.13 11.88 20.41
C GLY A 442 -25.49 10.54 19.77
N LEU A 443 -24.48 9.67 19.74
CA LEU A 443 -24.63 8.21 19.79
C LEU A 443 -25.52 7.85 20.98
N ILE A 444 -26.69 7.28 20.72
CA ILE A 444 -27.55 6.69 21.74
C ILE A 444 -27.50 5.19 21.50
N GLU A 445 -26.89 4.40 22.38
CA GLU A 445 -27.10 2.95 22.42
C GLU A 445 -28.32 2.65 23.29
N GLN A 446 -29.52 2.96 22.77
CA GLN A 446 -30.77 2.75 23.50
C GLN A 446 -31.54 1.58 22.90
N LYS A 447 -32.06 0.70 23.77
CA LYS A 447 -32.92 -0.41 23.35
C LYS A 447 -34.34 0.07 23.13
N TYR A 448 -34.96 -0.42 22.06
CA TYR A 448 -36.35 -0.19 21.72
C TYR A 448 -37.06 -1.49 21.41
N LYS A 449 -38.34 -1.57 21.75
CA LYS A 449 -39.24 -2.67 21.43
C LYS A 449 -40.18 -2.26 20.30
N VAL A 450 -40.36 -3.16 19.33
CA VAL A 450 -41.28 -2.98 18.20
C VAL A 450 -42.73 -3.16 18.65
N VAL A 451 -43.59 -2.16 18.44
CA VAL A 451 -45.01 -2.22 18.84
C VAL A 451 -45.98 -2.56 17.70
N ALA A 452 -45.58 -2.32 16.45
CA ALA A 452 -46.37 -2.70 15.28
C ALA A 452 -46.30 -4.22 15.02
N SER A 453 -47.32 -4.78 14.37
CA SER A 453 -47.36 -6.20 14.00
C SER A 453 -46.16 -6.61 13.13
N ALA A 454 -45.75 -5.74 12.21
CA ALA A 454 -44.52 -5.83 11.45
C ALA A 454 -44.08 -4.44 10.99
N ILE A 455 -42.78 -4.16 10.95
CA ILE A 455 -42.19 -2.94 10.40
C ILE A 455 -41.25 -3.33 9.26
N TRP A 456 -41.27 -2.58 8.16
CA TRP A 456 -40.28 -2.73 7.09
C TRP A 456 -38.93 -2.13 7.48
N ILE A 457 -37.88 -2.91 7.34
CA ILE A 457 -36.51 -2.41 7.37
C ILE A 457 -36.20 -1.80 6.00
N ARG A 458 -35.65 -0.59 5.97
CA ARG A 458 -35.26 0.12 4.75
C ARG A 458 -33.75 0.33 4.66
N ASP A 459 -33.23 0.41 3.44
CA ASP A 459 -31.81 0.72 3.17
C ASP A 459 -31.44 2.15 3.57
N LYS A 460 -32.38 3.09 3.47
CA LYS A 460 -32.30 4.48 3.95
C LYS A 460 -33.69 4.97 4.38
N PRO A 461 -33.81 6.12 5.08
CA PRO A 461 -35.10 6.78 5.30
C PRO A 461 -35.90 6.90 3.98
N ASP A 462 -37.14 6.43 4.00
CA ASP A 462 -38.04 6.34 2.82
C ASP A 462 -37.51 5.53 1.62
N GLY A 463 -36.44 4.75 1.80
CA GLY A 463 -35.78 3.95 0.78
C GLY A 463 -36.43 2.60 0.48
N ASN A 464 -35.69 1.72 -0.20
CA ASN A 464 -36.17 0.40 -0.57
C ASN A 464 -36.30 -0.49 0.66
N LYS A 465 -37.33 -1.34 0.66
CA LYS A 465 -37.52 -2.35 1.69
C LYS A 465 -36.50 -3.48 1.53
N ILE A 466 -35.77 -3.75 2.60
CA ILE A 466 -34.71 -4.79 2.66
C ILE A 466 -34.97 -5.87 3.71
N GLY A 467 -36.02 -5.73 4.53
CA GLY A 467 -36.36 -6.75 5.52
C GLY A 467 -37.57 -6.38 6.39
N TYR A 468 -37.72 -7.10 7.50
CA TYR A 468 -38.80 -6.93 8.46
C TYR A 468 -38.29 -7.02 9.91
N LEU A 469 -38.96 -6.29 10.81
CA LEU A 469 -39.00 -6.56 12.25
C LEU A 469 -40.42 -6.89 12.66
N TRP A 470 -40.59 -7.82 13.60
CA TRP A 470 -41.88 -8.26 14.11
C TRP A 470 -42.19 -7.67 15.48
N LYS A 471 -43.48 -7.68 15.86
CA LYS A 471 -43.95 -7.22 17.17
C LYS A 471 -43.15 -7.86 18.32
N ASN A 472 -42.79 -7.05 19.30
CA ASN A 472 -41.99 -7.40 20.48
C ASN A 472 -40.50 -7.67 20.24
N GLU A 473 -39.99 -7.61 19.01
CA GLU A 473 -38.54 -7.64 18.81
C GLU A 473 -37.88 -6.43 19.50
N ILE A 474 -36.76 -6.69 20.17
CA ILE A 474 -35.95 -5.66 20.81
C ILE A 474 -34.75 -5.38 19.91
N ILE A 475 -34.59 -4.12 19.52
CA ILE A 475 -33.47 -3.64 18.71
C ILE A 475 -32.67 -2.62 19.51
N THR A 476 -31.36 -2.59 19.31
CA THR A 476 -30.51 -1.49 19.79
C THR A 476 -30.47 -0.44 18.70
N VAL A 477 -31.15 0.68 18.92
CA VAL A 477 -31.04 1.85 18.05
C VAL A 477 -29.70 2.50 18.35
N THR A 478 -28.95 2.84 17.31
CA THR A 478 -27.61 3.46 17.41
C THR A 478 -27.58 4.85 16.79
N GLU A 479 -28.62 5.21 16.02
CA GLU A 479 -28.77 6.50 15.36
C GLU A 479 -30.25 6.81 15.18
N ILE A 480 -30.62 8.07 15.40
CA ILE A 480 -31.95 8.62 15.10
C ILE A 480 -31.76 9.79 14.14
N ALA A 481 -32.46 9.74 13.00
CA ALA A 481 -32.51 10.81 12.02
C ALA A 481 -33.97 11.15 11.72
N ASP A 482 -34.42 12.32 12.16
CA ASP A 482 -35.81 12.78 12.06
C ASP A 482 -36.80 11.73 12.63
N LYS A 483 -37.65 11.11 11.80
CA LYS A 483 -38.65 10.10 12.20
C LYS A 483 -38.15 8.65 12.06
N TRP A 484 -36.85 8.44 11.86
CA TRP A 484 -36.26 7.13 11.58
C TRP A 484 -35.19 6.74 12.60
N ALA A 485 -35.11 5.45 12.89
CA ALA A 485 -34.09 4.84 13.73
C ALA A 485 -33.30 3.80 12.95
N TYR A 486 -31.98 3.82 13.13
CA TYR A 486 -31.07 2.81 12.61
C TYR A 486 -30.63 1.87 13.73
N PHE A 487 -30.60 0.56 13.45
CA PHE A 487 -30.27 -0.48 14.44
C PHE A 487 -29.20 -1.47 13.96
N GLY A 488 -28.34 -1.05 13.04
CA GLY A 488 -27.25 -1.86 12.49
C GLY A 488 -27.60 -2.75 11.29
N LYS A 489 -28.89 -2.96 11.01
CA LYS A 489 -29.36 -3.72 9.82
C LYS A 489 -30.11 -2.87 8.78
N GLY A 490 -30.49 -1.65 9.14
CA GLY A 490 -31.27 -0.75 8.30
C GLY A 490 -32.13 0.20 9.12
N TRP A 491 -32.95 0.99 8.42
CA TRP A 491 -33.77 2.06 8.98
C TRP A 491 -35.21 1.61 9.20
N VAL A 492 -35.80 1.98 10.34
CA VAL A 492 -37.20 1.74 10.69
C VAL A 492 -37.86 3.02 11.23
N PRO A 493 -39.16 3.25 11.03
CA PRO A 493 -39.82 4.44 11.56
C PRO A 493 -39.90 4.40 13.09
N MET A 494 -39.49 5.48 13.74
CA MET A 494 -39.54 5.66 15.20
C MET A 494 -40.96 5.56 15.76
N THR A 495 -41.98 5.88 14.97
CA THR A 495 -43.40 5.80 15.36
C THR A 495 -43.84 4.41 15.82
N TYR A 496 -43.08 3.36 15.48
CA TYR A 496 -43.39 1.98 15.84
C TYR A 496 -42.43 1.38 16.87
N LEU A 497 -41.63 2.21 17.53
CA LEU A 497 -40.65 1.83 18.54
C LEU A 497 -41.00 2.48 19.87
N VAL A 498 -40.88 1.72 20.97
CA VAL A 498 -40.95 2.25 22.34
C VAL A 498 -39.66 1.94 23.08
N PRO A 499 -39.07 2.88 23.84
CA PRO A 499 -37.89 2.60 24.66
C PRO A 499 -38.16 1.44 25.63
N VAL A 500 -37.14 0.64 25.92
CA VAL A 500 -37.18 -0.46 26.89
C VAL A 500 -36.18 -0.23 28.01
#